data_AF-A0AAW1HJ19-F1
#
_entry.id   AF-A0AAW1HJ19-F1
#
_cell.length_a   1.000
_cell.length_b   1.000
_cell.length_c   1.000
_cell.angle_alpha   90.00
_cell.angle_beta   90.00
_cell.angle_gamma   90.00
#
_symmetry.space_group_name_H-M   'P 1'
#
loop_
_entity.id
_entity.type
_entity.pdbx_description
1 polymer ?
#
loop_
_entity_poly.entity_id
_entity_poly.type
_entity_poly.pdbx_seq_one_letter_code
_entity_poly.pdbx_strand_id
1 'polypeptide(L)'
;MIFCGIFDGHGPWGYFVAKTVSDSMPPYLLCNWQETVAQMVLDPDFDLDVDQKLNWFNIWKHSYLKTCAAIDRKLEQHRKIDAFYSGTTALSVVRQGERIIIANVGDSRAVLTTIW
;
A
#
# COMPACT_ATOMS: atom_id res chain seq x y z
N MET A 1 -7.81 12.75 0.15
CA MET A 1 -6.97 11.65 0.67
C MET A 1 -5.54 12.13 0.69
N ILE A 2 -4.80 11.91 1.77
CA ILE A 2 -3.37 12.26 1.86
C ILE A 2 -2.59 10.96 2.00
N PHE A 3 -1.50 10.83 1.25
CA PHE A 3 -0.58 9.69 1.31
C PHE A 3 0.79 10.17 1.82
N CYS A 4 1.35 9.45 2.77
CA CYS A 4 2.75 9.58 3.20
C CYS A 4 3.40 8.19 3.16
N GLY A 5 4.66 8.11 2.76
CA GLY A 5 5.39 6.84 2.73
C GLY A 5 6.86 7.00 3.09
N ILE A 6 7.43 5.97 3.71
CA ILE A 6 8.86 5.82 4.01
C ILE A 6 9.32 4.51 3.39
N PHE A 7 10.42 4.58 2.64
CA PHE A 7 10.95 3.47 1.86
C PHE A 7 12.47 3.42 2.07
N ASP A 8 12.92 2.48 2.90
CA ASP A 8 14.33 2.30 3.23
C ASP A 8 14.97 1.24 2.32
N GLY A 9 15.65 1.73 1.28
CA GLY A 9 16.27 0.93 0.23
C GLY A 9 17.59 0.29 0.67
N HIS A 10 17.78 -0.99 0.37
CA HIS A 10 18.99 -1.75 0.70
C HIS A 10 19.46 -2.63 -0.48
N GLY A 11 20.72 -3.04 -0.42
CA GLY A 11 21.39 -3.80 -1.48
C GLY A 11 21.92 -2.92 -2.63
N PRO A 12 22.56 -3.51 -3.65
CA PRO A 12 23.25 -2.78 -4.71
C PRO A 12 22.36 -1.79 -5.48
N TRP A 13 21.06 -2.10 -5.61
CA TRP A 13 20.06 -1.28 -6.28
C TRP A 13 18.98 -0.75 -5.33
N GLY A 14 19.21 -0.77 -4.01
CA GLY A 14 18.22 -0.37 -3.01
C GLY A 14 17.64 1.02 -3.24
N TYR A 15 18.47 2.00 -3.64
CA TYR A 15 18.01 3.35 -3.98
C TYR A 15 17.00 3.35 -5.14
N PHE A 16 17.23 2.51 -6.15
CA PHE A 16 16.37 2.42 -7.32
C PHE A 16 15.04 1.73 -6.97
N VAL A 17 15.12 0.65 -6.19
CA VAL A 17 13.94 -0.08 -5.70
C VAL A 17 13.09 0.84 -4.84
N ALA A 18 13.68 1.49 -3.82
CA ALA A 18 12.99 2.44 -2.95
C ALA A 18 12.35 3.59 -3.73
N LYS A 19 13.08 4.18 -4.68
CA LYS A 19 12.52 5.24 -5.54
C LYS A 19 11.35 4.73 -6.40
N THR A 20 11.48 3.55 -7.00
CA THR A 20 10.43 2.98 -7.84
C THR A 20 9.17 2.68 -7.03
N VAL A 21 9.32 2.13 -5.83
CA VAL A 21 8.18 1.90 -4.91
C VAL A 21 7.59 3.23 -4.48
N SER A 22 8.42 4.22 -4.10
CA SER A 22 7.96 5.55 -3.68
C SER A 22 7.16 6.27 -4.77
N ASP A 23 7.63 6.23 -6.02
CA ASP A 23 6.97 6.87 -7.16
C ASP A 23 5.69 6.13 -7.60
N SER A 24 5.66 4.80 -7.45
CA SER A 24 4.56 3.95 -7.95
C SER A 24 3.45 3.71 -6.92
N MET A 25 3.77 3.72 -5.63
CA MET A 25 2.83 3.36 -4.56
C MET A 25 1.58 4.26 -4.53
N PRO A 26 1.69 5.61 -4.48
CA PRO A 26 0.50 6.46 -4.41
C PRO A 26 -0.50 6.28 -5.57
N PRO A 27 -0.08 6.33 -6.86
CA PRO A 27 -1.04 6.20 -7.96
C PRO A 27 -1.62 4.78 -8.09
N TYR A 28 -0.80 3.73 -7.88
CA TYR A 28 -1.30 2.35 -7.95
C TYR A 28 -2.26 2.04 -6.81
N LEU A 29 -1.96 2.54 -5.60
CA LEU A 29 -2.84 2.38 -4.44
C LEU A 29 -4.20 3.06 -4.65
N LEU A 30 -4.20 4.28 -5.19
CA LEU A 30 -5.44 4.99 -5.50
C LEU A 30 -6.29 4.22 -6.52
N CYS A 31 -5.68 3.75 -7.61
CA CYS A 31 -6.39 2.99 -8.65
C CYS A 31 -6.97 1.68 -8.10
N ASN A 32 -6.15 0.87 -7.44
CA ASN A 32 -6.58 -0.41 -6.87
C ASN A 32 -7.65 -0.22 -5.78
N TRP A 33 -7.60 0.89 -5.04
CA TRP A 33 -8.63 1.25 -4.07
C TRP A 33 -9.97 1.58 -4.74
N GLN A 34 -9.95 2.41 -5.78
CA GLN A 34 -11.17 2.74 -6.55
C GLN A 34 -11.80 1.48 -7.16
N GLU A 35 -10.99 0.61 -7.76
CA GLU A 35 -11.45 -0.66 -8.33
C GLU A 35 -12.04 -1.59 -7.27
N THR A 36 -11.41 -1.69 -6.10
CA THR A 36 -11.86 -2.57 -5.02
C THR A 36 -13.16 -2.06 -4.39
N VAL A 37 -13.31 -0.73 -4.24
CA VAL A 37 -14.58 -0.10 -3.83
C VAL A 37 -15.68 -0.40 -4.85
N ALA A 38 -15.40 -0.23 -6.15
CA ALA A 38 -16.39 -0.52 -7.20
C ALA A 38 -16.82 -1.99 -7.21
N GLN A 39 -15.89 -2.93 -7.00
CA GLN A 39 -16.19 -4.36 -6.92
C GLN A 39 -17.09 -4.70 -5.73
N MET A 40 -16.85 -4.12 -4.55
CA MET A 40 -17.66 -4.41 -3.35
C MET A 40 -19.07 -3.82 -3.43
N VAL A 41 -19.25 -2.67 -4.06
CA VAL A 41 -20.59 -2.07 -4.24
C VAL A 41 -21.49 -2.94 -5.13
N LEU A 42 -20.91 -3.78 -5.99
CA LEU A 42 -21.63 -4.69 -6.88
C LEU A 42 -21.90 -6.07 -6.27
N ASP A 43 -21.38 -6.35 -5.06
CA ASP A 43 -21.55 -7.64 -4.40
C ASP A 43 -22.96 -7.77 -3.78
N PRO A 44 -23.80 -8.71 -4.25
CA PRO A 44 -25.17 -8.89 -3.75
C PRO A 44 -25.24 -9.33 -2.28
N ASP A 45 -24.18 -9.93 -1.74
CA ASP A 45 -24.10 -10.44 -0.37
C ASP A 45 -23.52 -9.40 0.62
N PHE A 46 -23.37 -8.15 0.20
CA PHE A 46 -22.81 -7.08 1.04
C PHE A 46 -23.79 -6.63 2.14
N ASP A 47 -23.77 -7.34 3.27
CA ASP A 47 -24.60 -7.03 4.42
C ASP A 47 -24.07 -5.79 5.19
N LEU A 48 -24.93 -4.78 5.35
CA LEU A 48 -24.55 -3.43 5.77
C LEU A 48 -24.42 -3.26 7.29
N ASP A 49 -25.00 -4.16 8.09
CA ASP A 49 -25.37 -3.84 9.49
C ASP A 49 -24.37 -4.32 10.55
N VAL A 50 -23.61 -5.39 10.29
CA VAL A 50 -22.59 -5.92 11.23
C VAL A 50 -21.15 -5.73 10.72
N ASP A 51 -20.98 -5.60 9.39
CA ASP A 51 -19.69 -5.84 8.75
C ASP A 51 -19.01 -4.60 8.15
N GLN A 52 -19.58 -3.40 8.35
CA GLN A 52 -19.08 -2.17 7.71
C GLN A 52 -17.60 -1.89 8.04
N LYS A 53 -17.16 -2.11 9.28
CA LYS A 53 -15.76 -1.91 9.68
C LYS A 53 -14.84 -2.98 9.07
N LEU A 54 -15.30 -4.22 8.98
CA LEU A 54 -14.55 -5.32 8.35
C LEU A 54 -14.46 -5.12 6.83
N ASN A 55 -15.54 -4.67 6.20
CA ASN A 55 -15.61 -4.33 4.79
C ASN A 55 -14.63 -3.22 4.44
N TRP A 56 -14.59 -2.13 5.21
CA TRP A 56 -13.59 -1.07 5.02
C TRP A 56 -12.15 -1.55 5.20
N PHE A 57 -11.88 -2.39 6.20
CA PHE A 57 -10.56 -3.00 6.38
C PHE A 57 -10.21 -3.88 5.17
N ASN A 58 -11.15 -4.70 4.69
CA ASN A 58 -10.95 -5.59 3.54
C ASN A 58 -10.72 -4.81 2.25
N ILE A 59 -11.41 -3.69 2.01
CA ILE A 59 -11.15 -2.80 0.87
C ILE A 59 -9.68 -2.38 0.88
N TRP A 60 -9.21 -1.81 1.99
CA TRP A 60 -7.83 -1.35 2.10
C TRP A 60 -6.83 -2.50 1.99
N LYS A 61 -7.08 -3.62 2.68
CA LYS A 61 -6.24 -4.82 2.62
C LYS A 61 -6.06 -5.31 1.19
N HIS A 62 -7.14 -5.51 0.44
CA HIS A 62 -7.07 -5.96 -0.96
C HIS A 62 -6.39 -4.92 -1.85
N SER A 63 -6.67 -3.63 -1.64
CA SER A 63 -6.05 -2.55 -2.40
C SER A 63 -4.53 -2.53 -2.24
N TYR A 64 -4.04 -2.68 -1.01
CA TYR A 64 -2.61 -2.77 -0.73
C TYR A 64 -1.98 -4.04 -1.31
N LEU A 65 -2.61 -5.21 -1.16
CA LEU A 65 -2.09 -6.46 -1.72
C LEU A 65 -1.97 -6.39 -3.25
N LYS A 66 -3.01 -5.91 -3.94
CA LYS A 66 -2.97 -5.69 -5.40
C LYS A 66 -1.87 -4.70 -5.80
N THR A 67 -1.72 -3.62 -5.03
CA THR A 67 -0.70 -2.58 -5.29
C THR A 67 0.71 -3.13 -5.12
N CYS A 68 0.99 -3.81 -4.01
CA CYS A 68 2.30 -4.41 -3.76
C CYS A 68 2.66 -5.42 -4.86
N ALA A 69 1.73 -6.32 -5.23
CA ALA A 69 1.97 -7.29 -6.30
C ALA A 69 2.22 -6.62 -7.66
N ALA A 70 1.51 -5.54 -7.98
CA ALA A 70 1.70 -4.82 -9.24
C ALA A 70 3.05 -4.09 -9.30
N ILE A 71 3.51 -3.51 -8.19
CA ILE A 71 4.80 -2.83 -8.10
C ILE A 71 5.95 -3.84 -8.12
N ASP A 72 5.80 -4.96 -7.41
CA ASP A 72 6.78 -6.05 -7.40
C ASP A 72 7.01 -6.60 -8.82
N ARG A 73 5.92 -6.90 -9.54
CA ARG A 73 5.99 -7.30 -10.96
C ARG A 73 6.63 -6.24 -11.86
N LYS A 74 6.42 -4.95 -11.58
CA LYS A 74 7.07 -3.85 -12.33
C LYS A 74 8.58 -3.85 -12.09
N LEU A 75 9.04 -4.13 -10.87
CA LEU A 75 10.46 -4.25 -10.55
C LEU A 75 11.08 -5.47 -11.25
N GLU A 76 10.41 -6.63 -11.23
CA GLU A 76 10.86 -7.84 -11.93
C GLU A 76 11.07 -7.63 -13.44
N GLN A 77 10.24 -6.79 -14.08
CA GLN A 77 10.35 -6.49 -15.51
C GLN A 77 11.58 -5.63 -15.88
N HIS A 78 12.21 -4.97 -14.90
CA HIS A 78 13.40 -4.15 -15.13
C HIS A 78 14.66 -5.03 -15.26
N ARG A 79 14.95 -5.47 -16.49
CA ARG A 79 16.12 -6.32 -16.84
C ARG A 79 17.51 -5.78 -16.45
N LYS A 80 17.61 -4.53 -16.01
CA LYS A 80 18.89 -3.88 -15.64
C LYS A 80 19.14 -3.86 -14.13
N ILE A 81 18.14 -4.20 -13.31
CA ILE A 81 18.27 -4.23 -11.85
C ILE A 81 18.26 -5.67 -11.39
N ASP A 82 19.20 -5.99 -10.52
CA ASP A 82 19.16 -7.21 -9.74
C ASP A 82 18.33 -6.98 -8.46
N ALA A 83 17.04 -7.27 -8.56
CA ALA A 83 16.10 -7.20 -7.46
C ALA A 83 16.21 -8.40 -6.50
N PHE A 84 16.99 -9.44 -6.82
CA PHE A 84 17.17 -10.57 -5.91
C PHE A 84 18.04 -10.19 -4.71
N TYR A 85 19.05 -9.35 -4.93
CA TYR A 85 19.94 -8.84 -3.87
C TYR A 85 19.64 -7.39 -3.45
N SER A 86 18.55 -6.80 -3.93
CA SER A 86 18.17 -5.42 -3.62
C SER A 86 16.72 -5.32 -3.22
N GLY A 87 16.39 -4.44 -2.29
CA GLY A 87 15.05 -4.32 -1.76
C GLY A 87 14.78 -2.95 -1.15
N THR A 88 13.58 -2.79 -0.61
CA THR A 88 13.21 -1.64 0.21
C THR A 88 12.20 -2.06 1.27
N THR A 89 12.23 -1.42 2.44
CA THR A 89 11.04 -1.41 3.31
C THR A 89 9.93 -0.61 2.65
N ALA A 90 8.70 -0.75 3.13
CA ALA A 90 7.58 0.10 2.74
C ALA A 90 6.64 0.32 3.93
N LEU A 91 6.76 1.49 4.56
CA LEU A 91 5.76 2.01 5.47
C LEU A 91 4.91 3.04 4.73
N SER A 92 3.60 2.87 4.74
CA SER A 92 2.67 3.79 4.12
C SER A 92 1.57 4.19 5.10
N VAL A 93 1.17 5.45 5.02
CA VAL A 93 0.11 6.06 5.82
C VAL A 93 -0.84 6.78 4.88
N VAL A 94 -2.11 6.40 4.93
CA VAL A 94 -3.19 7.11 4.25
C VAL A 94 -4.09 7.77 5.28
N ARG A 95 -4.28 9.08 5.13
CA ARG A 95 -5.32 9.81 5.86
C ARG A 95 -6.53 10.04 4.96
N GLN A 96 -7.68 9.50 5.39
CA GLN A 96 -8.98 9.65 4.74
C GLN A 96 -10.00 10.16 5.76
N GLY A 97 -10.25 11.47 5.75
CA GLY A 97 -11.06 12.12 6.79
C GLY A 97 -10.42 11.94 8.17
N GLU A 98 -11.17 11.34 9.08
CA GLU A 98 -10.74 11.01 10.45
C GLU A 98 -10.04 9.65 10.56
N ARG A 99 -9.99 8.88 9.47
CA ARG A 99 -9.37 7.55 9.44
C ARG A 99 -7.91 7.64 9.02
N ILE A 100 -7.07 6.91 9.73
CA ILE A 100 -5.66 6.70 9.40
C ILE A 100 -5.48 5.21 9.11
N ILE A 101 -4.98 4.90 7.93
CA ILE A 101 -4.67 3.54 7.48
C ILE A 101 -3.16 3.42 7.40
N ILE A 102 -2.60 2.42 8.06
CA ILE A 102 -1.16 2.16 8.08
C ILE A 102 -0.91 0.76 7.52
N ALA A 103 -0.06 0.66 6.52
CA ALA A 103 0.44 -0.62 6.00
C ALA A 103 1.97 -0.61 6.03
N ASN A 104 2.56 -1.64 6.62
CA ASN A 104 3.99 -1.76 6.83
C ASN A 104 4.52 -3.10 6.32
N VAL A 105 5.64 -3.05 5.61
CA VAL A 105 6.45 -4.21 5.21
C VAL A 105 7.92 -3.88 5.52
N GLY A 106 8.55 -4.69 6.37
CA GLY A 106 9.90 -4.45 6.86
C GLY A 106 9.94 -3.85 8.27
N ASP A 107 11.05 -3.22 8.62
CA ASP A 107 11.41 -2.76 9.96
C ASP A 107 11.28 -1.24 10.17
N SER A 108 10.79 -0.51 9.16
CA SER A 108 10.31 0.88 9.31
C SER A 108 9.12 0.96 10.28
N ARG A 109 8.89 2.13 10.89
CA ARG A 109 7.89 2.30 11.97
C ARG A 109 7.11 3.61 11.89
N ALA A 110 5.79 3.52 12.10
CA ALA A 110 4.93 4.67 12.38
C ALA A 110 4.61 4.70 13.88
N VAL A 111 4.58 5.91 14.46
CA VAL A 111 4.21 6.14 15.86
C VAL A 111 3.04 7.11 15.89
N LEU A 112 1.95 6.73 16.58
CA LEU A 112 0.79 7.59 16.80
C LEU A 112 0.87 8.15 18.21
N THR A 113 0.92 9.48 18.33
CA THR A 113 0.87 10.18 19.61
C THR A 113 -0.54 10.69 19.87
N THR A 114 -1.05 10.47 21.08
CA THR A 114 -2.32 11.03 21.55
C THR A 114 -2.04 12.15 22.54
N ILE A 115 -2.72 13.28 22.40
CA ILE A 115 -2.73 14.33 23.41
C ILE A 115 -3.94 14.05 24.31
N TRP A 116 -3.71 13.92 25.61
CA TRP A 116 -4.74 13.73 26.63
C TRP A 116 -5.15 15.07 27.22
#